data_AF-A0A6V8LBV1-F1
#
_entry.id   AF-A0A6V8LBV1-F1
#
_cell.length_a   1.000
_cell.length_b   1.000
_cell.length_c   1.000
_cell.angle_alpha   90.00
_cell.angle_beta   90.00
_cell.angle_gamma   90.00
#
_symmetry.space_group_name_H-M   'P 1'
#
loop_
_entity.id
_entity.type
_entity.pdbx_description
1 polymer ?
#
loop_
_entity_poly.entity_id
_entity_poly.type
_entity_poly.pdbx_seq_one_letter_code
_entity_poly.pdbx_strand_id
1 'polypeptide(L)'
;MLPTYLHPTPARRALRDEIAAGRVFRDAAGDDYLSGERKVSTVVREMEAAGWVTLGALGAGRATALWAPTAYGHAVDVVRILDFGTEASPQMVAEVGDADTPRVLGHVVYLPTRTSFRWQVTVGGVVAVVRKRPEAWGELWHRACLAYAAQQPIANP
;
A
#
# COMPACT_ATOMS: atom_id res chain seq x y z
N MET A 1 5.31 -12.32 -7.65
CA MET A 1 4.99 -11.13 -8.47
C MET A 1 4.70 -9.99 -7.49
N LEU A 2 5.37 -8.84 -7.59
CA LEU A 2 5.08 -7.72 -6.68
C LEU A 2 3.69 -7.17 -7.02
N PRO A 3 2.86 -6.78 -6.03
CA PRO A 3 1.60 -6.10 -6.27
C PRO A 3 1.80 -4.87 -7.15
N THR A 4 0.84 -4.60 -8.03
CA THR A 4 0.88 -3.39 -8.86
C THR A 4 0.85 -2.16 -7.95
N TYR A 5 1.77 -1.21 -8.15
CA TYR A 5 1.73 0.04 -7.41
C TYR A 5 0.43 0.79 -7.74
N LEU A 6 -0.35 1.08 -6.70
CA LEU A 6 -1.56 1.88 -6.77
C LEU A 6 -1.36 3.14 -5.95
N HIS A 7 -1.61 4.30 -6.56
CA HIS A 7 -1.45 5.57 -5.84
C HIS A 7 -2.62 5.82 -4.87
N PRO A 8 -2.36 6.16 -3.60
CA PRO A 8 -3.40 6.34 -2.57
C PRO A 8 -4.06 7.71 -2.61
N THR A 9 -4.93 7.88 -3.60
CA THR A 9 -5.81 9.05 -3.72
C THR A 9 -6.85 9.07 -2.60
N PRO A 10 -7.39 10.25 -2.23
CA PRO A 10 -8.47 10.36 -1.23
C PRO A 10 -9.66 9.45 -1.52
N ALA A 11 -10.08 9.34 -2.80
CA ALA A 11 -11.19 8.49 -3.20
C ALA A 11 -10.95 7.00 -2.96
N ARG A 12 -9.71 6.51 -3.17
CA ARG A 12 -9.35 5.10 -2.91
C ARG A 12 -9.27 4.81 -1.41
N ARG A 13 -8.76 5.76 -0.62
CA ARG A 13 -8.76 5.65 0.85
C ARG A 13 -10.18 5.58 1.38
N ALA A 14 -11.05 6.50 0.94
CA ALA A 14 -12.47 6.49 1.31
C ALA A 14 -13.14 5.16 0.94
N LEU A 15 -12.96 4.66 -0.28
CA LEU A 15 -13.53 3.36 -0.67
C LEU A 15 -13.00 2.20 0.18
N ARG A 16 -11.73 2.24 0.58
CA ARG A 16 -11.19 1.22 1.49
C ARG A 16 -11.81 1.34 2.89
N ASP A 17 -12.09 2.54 3.38
CA ASP A 17 -12.80 2.72 4.66
C ASP A 17 -14.22 2.15 4.60
N GLU A 18 -14.90 2.29 3.46
CA GLU A 18 -16.18 1.61 3.19
C GLU A 18 -16.05 0.07 3.20
N ILE A 19 -14.96 -0.46 2.63
CA ILE A 19 -14.63 -1.89 2.65
C ILE A 19 -14.35 -2.36 4.08
N ALA A 20 -13.58 -1.61 4.86
CA ALA A 20 -13.29 -1.91 6.26
C ALA A 20 -14.56 -1.90 7.12
N ALA A 21 -15.54 -1.09 6.77
CA ALA A 21 -16.85 -1.07 7.41
C ALA A 21 -17.82 -2.15 6.91
N GLY A 22 -17.39 -3.04 6.00
CA GLY A 22 -18.20 -4.13 5.47
C GLY A 22 -19.34 -3.69 4.54
N ARG A 23 -19.26 -2.48 3.96
CA ARG A 23 -20.31 -1.92 3.09
C ARG A 23 -20.14 -2.24 1.61
N VAL A 24 -19.03 -2.87 1.23
CA VAL A 24 -18.73 -3.24 -0.15
C VAL A 24 -18.80 -4.75 -0.33
N PHE A 25 -19.61 -5.18 -1.29
CA PHE A 25 -19.90 -6.58 -1.53
C PHE A 25 -19.89 -6.90 -3.02
N ARG A 26 -19.65 -8.18 -3.34
CA ARG A 26 -19.78 -8.76 -4.66
C ARG A 26 -21.09 -9.52 -4.76
N ASP A 27 -21.86 -9.23 -5.81
CA ASP A 27 -23.10 -9.94 -6.10
C ASP A 27 -22.85 -11.29 -6.82
N ALA A 28 -23.93 -12.00 -7.12
CA ALA A 28 -23.86 -13.29 -7.83
C ALA A 28 -23.43 -13.14 -9.30
N ALA A 29 -23.54 -11.96 -9.90
CA ALA A 29 -23.07 -11.67 -11.25
C ALA A 29 -21.57 -11.34 -11.31
N GLY A 30 -20.91 -11.20 -10.15
CA GLY A 30 -19.49 -10.87 -10.04
C GLY A 30 -19.19 -9.38 -10.08
N ASP A 31 -20.22 -8.55 -9.92
CA ASP A 31 -20.11 -7.10 -9.85
C ASP A 31 -20.00 -6.63 -8.39
N ASP A 32 -19.09 -5.70 -8.16
CA ASP A 32 -18.85 -5.11 -6.84
C ASP A 32 -19.63 -3.80 -6.65
N TYR A 33 -20.34 -3.69 -5.53
CA TYR A 33 -21.20 -2.57 -5.17
C TYR A 33 -20.88 -2.03 -3.79
N LEU A 34 -20.99 -0.71 -3.66
CA LEU A 34 -21.13 -0.05 -2.37
C LEU A 34 -22.62 -0.03 -2.00
N SER A 35 -22.96 -0.55 -0.82
CA SER A 35 -24.35 -0.71 -0.36
C SER A 35 -25.15 0.58 -0.47
N GLY A 36 -26.27 0.53 -1.20
CA GLY A 36 -27.18 1.66 -1.40
C GLY A 36 -26.71 2.75 -2.37
N GLU A 37 -25.56 2.59 -3.02
CA GLU A 37 -25.01 3.61 -3.90
C GLU A 37 -24.75 3.13 -5.33
N ARG A 38 -23.50 2.76 -5.63
CA ARG A 38 -22.98 2.66 -6.99
C ARG A 38 -22.10 1.43 -7.17
N LYS A 39 -21.94 1.04 -8.44
CA LYS A 39 -20.98 0.03 -8.87
C LYS A 39 -19.55 0.55 -8.71
N VAL A 40 -18.67 -0.24 -8.11
CA VAL A 40 -17.27 0.11 -7.78
C VAL A 40 -16.25 -0.92 -8.29
N SER A 41 -16.68 -1.84 -9.15
CA SER A 41 -15.92 -3.04 -9.53
C SER A 41 -14.54 -2.75 -10.13
N THR A 42 -14.42 -1.72 -10.97
CA THR A 42 -13.12 -1.35 -11.55
C THR A 42 -12.11 -0.98 -10.47
N VAL A 43 -12.50 -0.09 -9.54
CA VAL A 43 -11.60 0.40 -8.49
C VAL A 43 -11.27 -0.71 -7.48
N VAL A 44 -12.25 -1.53 -7.13
CA VAL A 44 -12.04 -2.67 -6.24
C VAL A 44 -11.07 -3.69 -6.84
N ARG A 45 -11.16 -3.99 -8.14
CA ARG A 45 -10.20 -4.87 -8.83
C ARG A 45 -8.79 -4.28 -8.90
N GLU A 46 -8.66 -2.97 -9.09
CA GLU A 46 -7.35 -2.29 -8.98
C GLU A 46 -6.76 -2.46 -7.58
N MET A 47 -7.57 -2.26 -6.54
CA MET A 47 -7.16 -2.38 -5.15
C MET A 47 -6.81 -3.83 -4.78
N GLU A 48 -7.56 -4.81 -5.29
CA GLU A 48 -7.24 -6.25 -5.14
C GLU A 48 -5.90 -6.59 -5.83
N ALA A 49 -5.70 -6.15 -7.07
CA ALA A 49 -4.45 -6.37 -7.81
C ALA A 49 -3.24 -5.68 -7.14
N ALA A 50 -3.48 -4.58 -6.42
CA ALA A 50 -2.48 -3.89 -5.60
C ALA A 50 -2.29 -4.54 -4.22
N GLY A 51 -3.07 -5.57 -3.88
CA GLY A 51 -3.02 -6.28 -2.62
C GLY A 51 -3.60 -5.51 -1.42
N TRP A 52 -4.38 -4.45 -1.66
CA TRP A 52 -4.95 -3.62 -0.58
C TRP A 52 -6.17 -4.27 0.06
N VAL A 53 -6.92 -5.01 -0.73
CA VAL A 53 -8.18 -5.64 -0.31
C VAL A 53 -8.23 -7.06 -0.84
N THR A 54 -9.03 -7.89 -0.19
CA THR A 54 -9.27 -9.27 -0.60
C THR A 54 -10.74 -9.60 -0.44
N LEU A 55 -11.25 -10.47 -1.31
CA LEU A 55 -12.62 -10.93 -1.24
C LEU A 55 -12.72 -12.10 -0.25
N GLY A 56 -13.56 -11.95 0.77
CA GLY A 56 -13.85 -13.01 1.71
C GLY A 56 -14.60 -14.18 1.04
N ALA A 57 -14.47 -15.37 1.62
CA ALA A 57 -15.25 -16.52 1.17
C ALA A 57 -16.76 -16.32 1.44
N LEU A 58 -17.60 -16.83 0.55
CA LEU A 58 -19.04 -16.95 0.79
C LEU A 58 -19.24 -17.91 1.97
N GLY A 59 -19.56 -17.37 3.15
CA GLY A 59 -19.98 -18.18 4.29
C GLY A 59 -21.32 -18.86 4.01
N ALA A 60 -21.53 -20.05 4.57
CA ALA A 60 -22.78 -20.80 4.43
C ALA A 60 -23.98 -19.94 4.87
N GLY A 61 -24.75 -19.45 3.91
CA GLY A 61 -25.95 -18.62 4.13
C GLY A 61 -25.85 -17.15 3.69
N ARG A 62 -24.71 -16.67 3.19
CA ARG A 62 -24.64 -15.34 2.54
C ARG A 62 -24.77 -15.46 1.03
N ALA A 63 -25.65 -14.66 0.44
CA ALA A 63 -25.81 -14.55 -1.01
C ALA A 63 -24.72 -13.70 -1.69
N THR A 64 -23.94 -12.94 -0.91
CA THR A 64 -22.92 -12.01 -1.40
C THR A 64 -21.62 -12.17 -0.62
N ALA A 65 -20.49 -12.01 -1.31
CA ALA A 65 -19.17 -12.03 -0.72
C ALA A 65 -18.78 -10.60 -0.29
N LEU A 66 -18.18 -10.44 0.89
CA LEU A 66 -17.74 -9.14 1.39
C LEU A 66 -16.26 -8.93 1.11
N TRP A 67 -15.90 -7.70 0.77
CA TRP A 67 -14.51 -7.29 0.70
C TRP A 67 -13.97 -6.96 2.09
N ALA A 68 -12.68 -7.22 2.30
CA ALA A 68 -11.97 -6.84 3.51
C ALA A 68 -10.61 -6.21 3.17
N PRO A 69 -10.14 -5.22 3.97
CA PRO A 69 -8.78 -4.72 3.83
C PRO A 69 -7.76 -5.78 4.23
N THR A 70 -6.62 -5.80 3.56
CA THR A 70 -5.47 -6.62 3.97
C THR A 70 -4.58 -5.85 4.95
N ALA A 71 -3.67 -6.54 5.63
CA ALA A 71 -2.62 -5.87 6.43
C ALA A 71 -1.78 -4.89 5.59
N TYR A 72 -1.56 -5.20 4.30
CA TYR A 72 -0.89 -4.30 3.37
C TYR A 72 -1.76 -3.07 3.03
N GLY A 73 -3.07 -3.26 2.83
CA GLY A 73 -4.01 -2.16 2.60
C GLY A 73 -4.14 -1.18 3.77
N HIS A 74 -4.00 -1.68 5.01
CA HIS A 74 -3.87 -0.82 6.19
C HIS A 74 -2.54 -0.06 6.21
N ALA A 75 -1.44 -0.71 5.81
CA ALA A 75 -0.12 -0.07 5.77
C ALA A 75 -0.10 1.17 4.87
N VAL A 76 -0.87 1.17 3.78
CA VAL A 76 -1.00 2.28 2.83
C VAL A 76 -1.50 3.59 3.46
N ASP A 77 -2.21 3.54 4.59
CA ASP A 77 -2.62 4.75 5.34
C ASP A 77 -1.57 5.34 6.25
N VAL A 78 -0.83 4.47 6.89
CA VAL A 78 0.04 4.86 7.99
C VAL A 78 1.43 5.17 7.50
N VAL A 79 1.87 4.49 6.43
CA VAL A 79 3.19 4.72 5.84
C VAL A 79 3.18 6.06 5.11
N ARG A 80 4.12 6.91 5.48
CA ARG A 80 4.41 8.16 4.79
C ARG A 80 5.85 8.17 4.30
N ILE A 81 6.06 8.71 3.10
CA ILE A 81 7.42 8.98 2.60
C ILE A 81 7.70 10.46 2.73
N LEU A 82 8.75 10.77 3.49
CA LEU A 82 9.35 12.09 3.52
C LEU A 82 10.49 12.11 2.52
N ASP A 83 10.44 13.07 1.60
CA ASP A 83 11.51 13.33 0.65
C ASP A 83 12.26 14.57 1.13
N PHE A 84 13.51 14.37 1.56
CA PHE A 84 14.33 15.42 2.14
C PHE A 84 15.78 15.27 1.73
N GLY A 85 16.48 16.38 1.63
CA GLY A 85 17.84 16.41 1.15
C GLY A 85 18.03 17.57 0.19
N THR A 86 19.26 17.74 -0.25
CA THR A 86 19.62 18.76 -1.23
C THR A 86 19.55 18.17 -2.63
N GLU A 87 19.54 19.02 -3.66
CA GLU A 87 19.69 18.54 -5.03
C GLU A 87 20.95 17.67 -5.22
N ALA A 88 22.01 17.94 -4.44
CA ALA A 88 23.27 17.21 -4.48
C ALA A 88 23.26 15.89 -3.67
N SER A 89 22.32 15.71 -2.75
CA SER A 89 22.23 14.53 -1.88
C SER A 89 20.78 14.28 -1.46
N PRO A 90 19.92 13.88 -2.42
CA PRO A 90 18.53 13.59 -2.12
C PRO A 90 18.42 12.31 -1.29
N GLN A 91 17.55 12.34 -0.29
CA GLN A 91 17.23 11.21 0.58
C GLN A 91 15.71 11.07 0.70
N MET A 92 15.26 9.85 0.92
CA MET A 92 13.85 9.60 1.21
C MET A 92 13.77 8.68 2.42
N VAL A 93 12.77 8.87 3.27
CA VAL A 93 12.51 7.99 4.42
C VAL A 93 11.06 7.58 4.41
N ALA A 94 10.82 6.28 4.61
CA ALA A 94 9.50 5.77 4.92
C ALA A 94 9.37 5.63 6.43
N GLU A 95 8.30 6.17 6.98
CA GLU A 95 8.03 6.16 8.42
C GLU A 95 6.54 5.97 8.72
N VAL A 96 6.25 5.67 9.98
CA VAL A 96 4.90 5.54 10.56
C VAL A 96 4.87 6.19 11.94
N GLY A 97 3.67 6.44 12.48
CA GLY A 97 3.47 6.98 13.82
C GLY A 97 3.33 8.50 13.83
N ASP A 98 3.36 9.09 15.03
CA ASP A 98 3.15 10.52 15.21
C ASP A 98 4.25 11.36 14.54
N ALA A 99 3.92 12.62 14.26
CA ALA A 99 4.88 13.56 13.65
C ALA A 99 6.08 13.82 14.57
N ASP A 100 5.86 13.84 15.88
CA ASP A 100 6.89 14.17 16.88
C ASP A 100 7.78 12.95 17.25
N THR A 101 7.26 11.74 17.08
CA THR A 101 7.97 10.49 17.38
C THR A 101 7.79 9.47 16.26
N PRO A 102 8.30 9.76 15.04
CA PRO A 102 8.17 8.84 13.93
C PRO A 102 9.02 7.59 14.15
N ARG A 103 8.49 6.45 13.70
CA ARG A 103 9.25 5.22 13.56
C ARG A 103 9.62 5.02 12.10
N VAL A 104 10.91 5.10 11.82
CA VAL A 104 11.46 4.85 10.48
C VAL A 104 11.40 3.36 10.13
N LEU A 105 10.83 3.04 8.98
CA LEU A 105 10.77 1.69 8.42
C LEU A 105 11.90 1.43 7.42
N GLY A 106 12.35 2.47 6.74
CA GLY A 106 13.41 2.37 5.75
C GLY A 106 13.74 3.70 5.11
N HIS A 107 14.76 3.69 4.26
CA HIS A 107 15.27 4.91 3.64
C HIS A 107 15.81 4.63 2.23
N VAL A 108 15.99 5.71 1.47
CA VAL A 108 16.69 5.71 0.20
C VAL A 108 17.86 6.69 0.29
N VAL A 109 19.04 6.23 -0.14
CA VAL A 109 20.21 7.07 -0.33
C VAL A 109 20.57 7.14 -1.80
N TYR A 110 20.90 8.34 -2.26
CA TYR A 110 21.51 8.55 -3.55
C TYR A 110 22.99 8.17 -3.54
N LEU A 111 23.39 7.30 -4.47
CA LEU A 111 24.78 6.85 -4.63
C LEU A 111 25.37 7.49 -5.89
N PRO A 112 26.05 8.65 -5.76
CA PRO A 112 26.77 9.24 -6.88
C PRO A 112 27.97 8.36 -7.22
N THR A 113 28.07 7.89 -8.46
CA THR A 113 29.30 7.32 -9.00
C THR A 113 29.78 8.17 -10.17
N ARG A 114 31.08 8.10 -10.50
CA ARG A 114 31.68 8.92 -11.58
C ARG A 114 30.99 8.76 -12.95
N THR A 115 30.35 7.63 -13.20
CA THR A 115 29.78 7.27 -14.51
C THR A 115 28.33 6.80 -14.46
N SER A 116 27.73 6.69 -13.26
CA SER A 116 26.35 6.26 -13.11
C SER A 116 25.70 6.82 -11.84
N PHE A 117 24.39 6.91 -11.87
CA PHE A 117 23.58 7.36 -10.75
C PHE A 117 22.68 6.21 -10.33
N ARG A 118 22.70 5.88 -9.04
CA ARG A 118 21.88 4.80 -8.48
C ARG A 118 21.23 5.24 -7.18
N TRP A 119 20.08 4.66 -6.91
CA TRP A 119 19.34 4.86 -5.67
C TRP A 119 19.33 3.54 -4.92
N GLN A 120 19.84 3.57 -3.70
CA GLN A 120 19.82 2.40 -2.81
C GLN A 120 18.65 2.54 -1.84
N VAL A 121 17.75 1.57 -1.87
CA VAL A 121 16.59 1.46 -1.00
C VAL A 121 16.87 0.42 0.07
N THR A 122 16.71 0.78 1.35
CA THR A 122 16.93 -0.11 2.49
C THR A 122 15.68 -0.15 3.36
N VAL A 123 15.09 -1.34 3.55
CA VAL A 123 13.93 -1.55 4.44
C VAL A 123 14.11 -2.87 5.19
N GLY A 124 14.03 -2.84 6.53
CA GLY A 124 14.11 -4.06 7.35
C GLY A 124 15.37 -4.92 7.11
N GLY A 125 16.51 -4.28 6.78
CA GLY A 125 17.76 -4.96 6.44
C GLY A 125 17.88 -5.46 5.00
N VAL A 126 16.82 -5.37 4.20
CA VAL A 126 16.86 -5.74 2.77
C VAL A 126 17.22 -4.53 1.93
N VAL A 127 18.18 -4.71 1.02
CA VAL A 127 18.70 -3.67 0.13
C VAL A 127 18.29 -3.92 -1.32
N ALA A 128 17.80 -2.89 -2.01
CA ALA A 128 17.55 -2.87 -3.44
C ALA A 128 18.26 -1.67 -4.09
N VAL A 129 18.67 -1.81 -5.36
CA VAL A 129 19.33 -0.73 -6.10
C VAL A 129 18.59 -0.51 -7.42
N VAL A 130 18.14 0.72 -7.64
CA VAL A 130 17.38 1.12 -8.83
C VAL A 130 18.01 2.34 -9.50
N ARG A 131 17.60 2.62 -10.74
CA ARG A 131 18.25 3.65 -11.57
C ARG A 131 17.53 4.99 -11.50
N LYS A 132 16.21 4.98 -11.33
CA LYS A 132 15.40 6.21 -11.36
C LYS A 132 14.82 6.51 -9.98
N ARG A 133 14.73 7.80 -9.64
CA ARG A 133 14.11 8.26 -8.39
C ARG A 133 12.67 7.77 -8.21
N PRO A 134 11.78 7.79 -9.23
CA PRO A 134 10.42 7.26 -9.07
C PRO A 134 10.37 5.76 -8.77
N GLU A 135 11.30 4.98 -9.34
CA GLU A 135 11.45 3.55 -9.02
C GLU A 135 11.88 3.37 -7.56
N ALA A 136 12.80 4.21 -7.08
CA ALA A 136 13.29 4.16 -5.70
C ALA A 136 12.19 4.52 -4.69
N TRP A 137 11.38 5.53 -5.02
CA TRP A 137 10.22 5.91 -4.23
C TRP A 137 9.20 4.76 -4.18
N GLY A 138 8.87 4.16 -5.33
CA GLY A 138 7.91 3.05 -5.40
C GLY A 138 8.39 1.81 -4.64
N GLU A 139 9.69 1.49 -4.76
CA GLU A 139 10.32 0.38 -4.05
C GLU A 139 10.36 0.62 -2.54
N LEU A 140 10.70 1.84 -2.10
CA LEU A 140 10.66 2.24 -0.69
C LEU A 140 9.24 2.11 -0.14
N TRP A 141 8.25 2.65 -0.86
CA TRP A 141 6.84 2.61 -0.47
C TRP A 141 6.36 1.17 -0.28
N HIS A 142 6.57 0.34 -1.31
CA HIS A 142 6.09 -1.03 -1.32
C HIS A 142 6.71 -1.85 -0.18
N ARG A 143 8.03 -1.79 -0.03
CA ARG A 143 8.74 -2.53 1.01
C ARG A 143 8.38 -2.05 2.41
N ALA A 144 8.23 -0.74 2.62
CA ALA A 144 7.82 -0.20 3.90
C ALA A 144 6.41 -0.66 4.27
N CYS A 145 5.48 -0.68 3.30
CA CYS A 145 4.14 -1.21 3.52
C CYS A 145 4.16 -2.70 3.90
N LEU A 146 4.96 -3.52 3.22
CA LEU A 146 5.14 -4.93 3.58
C LEU A 146 5.75 -5.10 4.98
N ALA A 147 6.79 -4.32 5.29
CA ALA A 147 7.46 -4.38 6.58
C ALA A 147 6.52 -3.99 7.73
N TYR A 148 5.65 -2.99 7.52
CA TYR A 148 4.62 -2.63 8.48
C TYR A 148 3.55 -3.72 8.60
N ALA A 149 3.04 -4.22 7.47
CA ALA A 149 2.01 -5.26 7.44
C ALA A 149 2.44 -6.54 8.17
N ALA A 150 3.70 -6.93 8.04
CA ALA A 150 4.27 -8.11 8.72
C ALA A 150 4.33 -7.96 10.26
N GLN A 151 4.24 -6.74 10.78
CA GLN A 151 4.25 -6.46 12.22
C GLN A 151 2.84 -6.37 12.82
N GLN A 152 1.80 -6.31 11.98
CA GLN A 152 0.43 -6.27 12.46
C GLN A 152 -0.06 -7.69 12.78
N PRO A 153 -0.77 -7.90 13.90
CA PRO A 153 -1.46 -9.16 14.13
C PRO A 153 -2.42 -9.40 12.97
N ILE A 154 -2.39 -10.60 12.38
CA ILE A 154 -3.37 -11.01 11.38
C ILE A 154 -4.73 -10.98 12.06
N ALA A 155 -5.52 -9.93 11.84
CA ALA A 155 -6.93 -9.98 12.12
C ALA A 155 -7.52 -11.00 11.14
N ASN A 156 -7.70 -12.23 11.60
CA ASN A 156 -8.47 -13.22 10.85
C ASN A 156 -9.87 -12.62 10.59
N PRO A 157 -10.39 -12.69 9.36
CA PRO A 157 -11.79 -12.42 9.10
C PRO A 157 -12.69 -13.46 9.79
#